data_AF-A0A380VF22-F1
#
_entry.id   AF-A0A380VF22-F1
#
_cell.length_a   1.000
_cell.length_b   1.000
_cell.length_c   1.000
_cell.angle_alpha   90.00
_cell.angle_beta   90.00
_cell.angle_gamma   90.00
#
_symmetry.space_group_name_H-M   'P 1'
#
loop_
_entity.id
_entity.type
_entity.pdbx_description
1 polymer ?
#
loop_
_entity_poly.entity_id
_entity_poly.type
_entity_poly.pdbx_seq_one_letter_code
_entity_poly.pdbx_strand_id
1 'polypeptide(L)' 'MIYLFKDVNRSDLRNTAKHYSAFPKYTVRINADTLAQARAQIAPFFVVLGVVYA' A
#
# COMPACT_ATOMS: atom_id res chain seq x y z
N MET A 1 13.12 9.62 -5.97
CA MET A 1 13.33 8.98 -4.65
C MET A 1 12.50 7.70 -4.60
N ILE A 2 13.01 6.62 -3.98
CA ILE A 2 12.26 5.36 -3.89
C ILE A 2 11.50 5.34 -2.56
N TYR A 3 10.19 5.16 -2.61
CA TYR A 3 9.36 4.97 -1.43
C TYR A 3 8.87 3.52 -1.38
N LEU A 4 8.97 2.89 -0.20
CA LEU A 4 8.40 1.57 0.03
C LEU A 4 7.15 1.73 0.89
N PHE A 5 6.04 1.23 0.38
CA PHE A 5 4.80 1.13 1.14
C PHE A 5 4.61 -0.31 1.59
N LYS A 6 4.12 -0.48 2.81
CA LYS A 6 3.53 -1.72 3.28
C LYS A 6 2.03 -1.57 3.17
N ASP A 7 1.40 -2.45 2.43
CA ASP A 7 0.04 -2.17 1.97
C ASP A 7 -0.75 -3.44 1.64
N VAL A 8 -2.07 -3.30 1.66
CA VAL A 8 -3.03 -4.38 1.35
C VAL A 8 -3.81 -3.98 0.11
N ASN A 9 -3.99 -4.90 -0.84
CA ASN A 9 -4.76 -4.62 -2.04
C ASN A 9 -6.23 -4.39 -1.67
N ARG A 10 -6.83 -3.32 -2.17
CA ARG A 10 -8.25 -3.02 -1.93
C ARG A 10 -9.18 -4.12 -2.44
N SER A 11 -8.76 -4.87 -3.47
CA SER A 11 -9.52 -6.00 -3.98
C SER A 11 -9.64 -7.13 -2.96
N ASP A 12 -8.60 -7.36 -2.17
CA ASP A 12 -8.60 -8.38 -1.11
C ASP A 12 -9.60 -8.01 0.00
N LEU A 13 -9.73 -6.72 0.30
CA LEU A 13 -10.67 -6.20 1.31
C LEU A 13 -12.14 -6.32 0.91
N ARG A 14 -12.47 -6.65 -0.34
CA ARG A 14 -13.85 -6.94 -0.75
C ARG A 14 -14.38 -8.22 -0.09
N ASN A 15 -13.49 -9.11 0.35
CA ASN A 15 -13.86 -10.33 1.05
C ASN A 15 -13.96 -10.08 2.57
N THR A 16 -15.12 -9.61 3.02
CA THR A 16 -15.38 -9.22 4.42
C THR A 16 -15.45 -10.40 5.41
N ALA A 17 -15.44 -11.65 4.92
CA ALA A 17 -15.44 -12.84 5.76
C ALA A 17 -14.08 -13.13 6.43
N LYS A 18 -13.00 -12.51 5.96
CA LYS A 18 -11.65 -12.68 6.51
C LYS A 18 -11.27 -11.50 7.38
N HIS A 19 -10.68 -11.78 8.54
CA HIS A 19 -10.09 -10.74 9.38
C HIS A 19 -8.94 -10.04 8.66
N TYR A 20 -8.76 -8.73 8.87
CA TYR A 20 -7.79 -7.93 8.11
C TYR A 20 -6.36 -8.47 8.19
N SER A 21 -6.00 -9.08 9.33
CA SER A 21 -4.67 -9.65 9.56
C SER A 21 -4.36 -10.85 8.67
N ALA A 22 -5.38 -11.47 8.06
CA ALA A 22 -5.25 -12.62 7.17
C ALA A 22 -5.03 -12.22 5.70
N PHE A 23 -5.13 -10.93 5.35
CA PHE A 23 -4.86 -10.49 3.99
C PHE A 23 -3.35 -10.45 3.71
N PRO A 24 -2.93 -10.76 2.47
CA PRO A 24 -1.55 -10.62 2.06
C PRO A 24 -1.07 -9.18 2.25
N LYS A 25 0.10 -9.02 2.84
CA LYS A 25 0.77 -7.72 2.98
C LYS A 25 1.80 -7.60 1.89
N TYR A 26 1.63 -6.61 1.03
CA TYR A 26 2.54 -6.33 -0.07
C TYR A 26 3.56 -5.27 0.36
N THR A 27 4.68 -5.24 -0.35
CA THR A 27 5.62 -4.12 -0.29
C THR A 27 5.71 -3.49 -1.68
N VAL A 28 5.08 -2.33 -1.86
CA VAL A 28 5.05 -1.64 -3.14
C VAL A 28 6.17 -0.60 -3.21
N ARG A 29 6.96 -0.65 -4.28
CA ARG A 29 8.04 0.30 -4.57
C ARG A 29 7.56 1.34 -5.56
N ILE A 30 7.68 2.61 -5.20
CA ILE A 30 7.26 3.73 -6.05
C ILE A 30 8.40 4.73 -6.20
N ASN A 31 8.66 5.12 -7.45
CA ASN A 31 9.53 6.23 -7.77
C ASN A 31 8.71 7.51 -7.83
N ALA A 32 9.02 8.46 -6.95
CA ALA A 32 8.45 9.80 -6.98
C ALA A 32 9.42 10.83 -6.39
N ASP A 33 9.14 12.10 -6.62
CA ASP A 33 9.93 13.19 -6.04
C ASP A 33 9.49 13.47 -4.61
N THR A 34 8.21 13.30 -4.29
CA THR A 34 7.65 13.52 -2.95
C THR A 34 6.84 12.32 -2.45
N LEU A 35 6.76 12.18 -1.12
CA LEU A 35 5.91 11.17 -0.47
C LEU A 35 4.44 11.35 -0.85
N ALA A 36 3.97 12.60 -0.98
CA ALA A 36 2.59 12.91 -1.34
C ALA A 36 2.27 12.39 -2.76
N GLN A 37 3.15 12.59 -3.73
CA GLN A 37 3.02 12.03 -5.08
C GLN A 37 3.04 10.50 -5.07
N ALA A 38 3.99 9.90 -4.33
CA ALA A 38 4.08 8.44 -4.23
C ALA A 38 2.79 7.84 -3.64
N ARG A 39 2.26 8.45 -2.58
CA ARG A 39 1.00 8.04 -1.94
C ARG A 39 -0.19 8.20 -2.89
N ALA A 40 -0.25 9.30 -3.64
CA ALA A 40 -1.33 9.55 -4.60
C ALA A 40 -1.39 8.49 -5.71
N GLN A 41 -0.24 7.97 -6.16
CA GLN A 41 -0.18 6.91 -7.16
C GLN A 41 -0.74 5.57 -6.65
N ILE A 42 -0.50 5.21 -5.38
CA ILE A 42 -0.89 3.90 -4.85
C ILE A 42 -2.28 3.89 -4.19
N ALA A 43 -2.72 5.04 -3.66
CA ALA A 43 -3.96 5.15 -2.90
C ALA A 43 -5.21 4.62 -3.62
N PRO A 44 -5.36 4.68 -4.96
CA PRO A 44 -6.51 4.10 -5.65
C PRO A 44 -6.61 2.58 -5.53
N PHE A 45 -5.47 1.88 -5.44
CA PHE A 45 -5.38 0.43 -5.54
C PHE A 45 -5.11 -0.25 -4.19
N PHE A 46 -4.41 0.44 -3.30
CA PHE A 46 -3.90 -0.14 -2.06
C PHE A 46 -4.33 0.66 -0.83
N VAL A 47 -4.48 -0.04 0.29
CA VAL A 47 -4.60 0.56 1.62
C VAL A 47 -3.23 0.54 2.26
N VAL A 48 -2.67 1.74 2.49
CA VAL A 48 -1.35 1.91 3.09
C VAL A 48 -1.41 1.61 4.59
N LEU A 49 -0.69 0.58 5.03
CA LEU A 49 -0.52 0.21 6.44
C LEU A 49 0.68 0.91 7.08
N GLY A 50 1.70 1.25 6.28
CA GLY A 50 2.88 1.97 6.74
C GLY A 50 3.81 2.34 5.59
N VAL A 51 4.69 3.31 5.84
CA VAL A 51 5.73 3.76 4.90
C VAL A 51 7.08 3.37 5.48
N VAL A 52 7.91 2.70 4.68
CA VAL A 52 9.32 2.43 4.99
C VAL A 52 10.17 3.27 4.03
N TYR A 53 10.98 4.17 4.58
CA TYR A 53 11.94 4.93 3.80
C TYR A 53 13.14 4.02 3.49
N ALA A 54 13.55 3.94 2.23
CA ALA A 54 14.80 3.31 1.81
C ALA A 54 15.73 4.35 1.19
#